data_AF-A0A7Y7DLY7-F1
#
_entry.id   AF-A0A7Y7DLY7-F1
#
_cell.length_a   1.000
_cell.length_b   1.000
_cell.length_c   1.000
_cell.angle_alpha   90.00
_cell.angle_beta   90.00
_cell.angle_gamma   90.00
#
_symmetry.space_group_name_H-M   'P 1'
#
loop_
_entity.id
_entity.type
_entity.pdbx_description
1 polymer ?
#
loop_
_entity_poly.entity_id
_entity_poly.type
_entity_poly.pdbx_seq_one_letter_code
_entity_poly.pdbx_strand_id
1 'polypeptide(L)'
;PYSASILNVSAMSFGSLSKNAVLALNKGASLGGFYQNTGEGGLTPYHLENGGDIVWQIGTGYFGCRNKDGSFNELAFTEKSCHPAVKMIEIKLSQGAKPGHGGILPGHKNSPEIAEIRGVTAGEDVISPPTHSAFSTPVEMLNFIEKLRGLSEGKPIGIKLALGRKSEFLAVCKAMRQTGITPDFITVDGGEGGTGAAPLEYSNSIGFPLREALAFIDDALVGFDLRDKIKIIASGKIITAFQIVKNLSLGADLCNSARGMMLALGCVQSLSCNTNTCPTGVATQDPKLYKGLDVENKSNRVAMFHHKTVKAMVDILSSTGHSSTDKLNRTHIFRRVDQQTVMRYDEVFPLVERGSFINQDDAPKCYQLHLKEACASTFKPANTLAEVNKETQSV
;
A
#
# COMPACT_ATOMS: atom_id res chain seq x y z
N PRO A 1 -4.09 -16.90 -10.00
CA PRO A 1 -4.80 -16.11 -8.96
C PRO A 1 -4.45 -16.59 -7.54
N TYR A 2 -4.22 -15.67 -6.60
CA TYR A 2 -3.85 -15.96 -5.20
C TYR A 2 -5.05 -15.74 -4.27
N SER A 3 -5.29 -16.66 -3.32
CA SER A 3 -6.37 -16.54 -2.33
C SER A 3 -5.82 -15.89 -1.06
N ALA A 4 -6.02 -14.58 -0.93
CA ALA A 4 -5.48 -13.81 0.19
C ALA A 4 -6.37 -13.90 1.44
N SER A 5 -5.74 -13.84 2.61
CA SER A 5 -6.44 -13.62 3.87
C SER A 5 -7.05 -12.20 3.91
N ILE A 6 -8.07 -11.99 4.75
CA ILE A 6 -8.71 -10.67 4.93
C ILE A 6 -7.78 -9.64 5.61
N LEU A 7 -6.75 -10.12 6.32
CA LEU A 7 -5.72 -9.32 6.97
C LEU A 7 -4.35 -9.89 6.61
N ASN A 8 -3.40 -9.05 6.20
CA ASN A 8 -2.04 -9.50 5.87
C ASN A 8 -0.98 -8.50 6.37
N VAL A 9 0.30 -8.87 6.27
CA VAL A 9 1.40 -7.98 6.66
C VAL A 9 1.63 -6.94 5.55
N SER A 10 1.52 -5.66 5.91
CA SER A 10 1.79 -4.56 4.96
C SER A 10 3.29 -4.43 4.68
N ALA A 11 3.60 -3.76 3.57
CA ALA A 11 4.93 -3.53 3.05
C ALA A 11 5.89 -2.90 4.06
N MET A 12 6.96 -3.62 4.44
CA MET A 12 8.02 -3.12 5.33
C MET A 12 9.38 -3.69 4.94
N SER A 13 10.31 -2.82 4.52
CA SER A 13 11.60 -3.24 3.96
C SER A 13 12.56 -3.89 4.96
N PHE A 14 13.27 -4.92 4.52
CA PHE A 14 14.57 -5.27 5.11
C PHE A 14 15.52 -4.07 4.99
N GLY A 15 16.23 -3.77 6.08
CA GLY A 15 16.97 -2.52 6.27
C GLY A 15 16.21 -1.54 7.16
N SER A 16 14.91 -1.32 6.91
CA SER A 16 14.07 -0.65 7.92
C SER A 16 13.85 -1.57 9.11
N LEU A 17 13.45 -2.81 8.83
CA LEU A 17 13.36 -3.91 9.78
C LEU A 17 14.66 -4.70 9.87
N SER A 18 14.90 -5.31 11.02
CA SER A 18 15.97 -6.29 11.22
C SER A 18 15.68 -7.60 10.50
N LYS A 19 16.72 -8.42 10.27
CA LYS A 19 16.52 -9.76 9.71
C LYS A 19 15.63 -10.65 10.57
N ASN A 20 15.77 -10.60 11.91
CA ASN A 20 14.94 -11.37 12.83
C ASN A 20 13.47 -10.95 12.76
N ALA A 21 13.19 -9.64 12.59
CA ALA A 21 11.82 -9.17 12.39
C ALA A 21 11.23 -9.68 11.08
N VAL A 22 12.01 -9.68 9.98
CA VAL A 22 11.57 -10.22 8.69
C VAL A 22 11.29 -11.72 8.78
N LEU A 23 12.20 -12.49 9.36
CA LEU A 23 12.04 -13.94 9.60
C LEU A 23 10.78 -14.23 10.42
N ALA A 24 10.59 -13.51 11.52
CA ALA A 24 9.43 -13.70 12.40
C ALA A 24 8.11 -13.37 11.70
N LEU A 25 8.07 -12.32 10.87
CA LEU A 25 6.89 -11.99 10.07
C LEU A 25 6.60 -13.07 9.04
N ASN A 26 7.61 -13.56 8.31
CA ASN A 26 7.41 -14.59 7.29
C ASN A 26 6.96 -15.91 7.91
N LYS A 27 7.58 -16.31 9.03
CA LYS A 27 7.18 -17.50 9.76
C LYS A 27 5.77 -17.37 10.32
N GLY A 28 5.40 -16.21 10.86
CA GLY A 28 4.03 -15.94 11.31
C GLY A 28 3.00 -16.01 10.18
N ALA A 29 3.36 -15.49 9.00
CA ALA A 29 2.57 -15.56 7.77
C ALA A 29 2.35 -17.01 7.30
N SER A 30 3.42 -17.82 7.28
CA SER A 30 3.38 -19.26 6.98
C SER A 30 2.44 -20.02 7.94
N LEU A 31 2.60 -19.79 9.25
CA LEU A 31 1.77 -20.43 10.28
C LEU A 31 0.28 -20.05 10.20
N GLY A 32 -0.02 -18.79 9.81
CA GLY A 32 -1.38 -18.26 9.82
C GLY A 32 -2.09 -18.26 8.47
N GLY A 33 -1.44 -18.68 7.38
CA GLY A 33 -2.02 -18.68 6.04
C GLY A 33 -2.35 -17.28 5.51
N PHE A 34 -1.44 -16.32 5.70
CA PHE A 34 -1.54 -14.96 5.15
C PHE A 34 -0.20 -14.55 4.54
N TYR A 35 -0.17 -13.52 3.70
CA TYR A 35 1.09 -13.12 3.06
C TYR A 35 1.88 -12.09 3.87
N GLN A 36 3.17 -12.01 3.56
CA GLN A 36 4.04 -10.88 3.90
C GLN A 36 4.42 -10.07 2.66
N ASN A 37 4.26 -8.74 2.74
CA ASN A 37 4.79 -7.84 1.72
C ASN A 37 6.22 -7.37 2.08
N THR A 38 7.17 -7.53 1.16
CA THR A 38 8.61 -7.28 1.38
C THR A 38 8.95 -5.82 1.65
N GLY A 39 8.08 -4.89 1.25
CA GLY A 39 8.45 -3.50 1.09
C GLY A 39 9.51 -3.27 0.01
N GLU A 40 9.96 -2.02 -0.09
CA GLU A 40 10.88 -1.56 -1.16
C GLU A 40 12.32 -2.08 -1.02
N GLY A 41 12.66 -2.85 0.01
CA GLY A 41 14.05 -3.25 0.30
C GLY A 41 14.61 -4.37 -0.58
N GLY A 42 13.80 -4.92 -1.47
CA GLY A 42 14.09 -6.12 -2.25
C GLY A 42 13.60 -7.41 -1.58
N LEU A 43 13.53 -8.48 -2.36
CA LEU A 43 13.30 -9.84 -1.90
C LEU A 43 14.61 -10.42 -1.35
N THR A 44 14.59 -10.96 -0.13
CA THR A 44 15.80 -11.42 0.58
C THR A 44 15.66 -12.87 1.05
N PRO A 45 16.76 -13.58 1.36
CA PRO A 45 16.69 -14.93 1.91
C PRO A 45 15.83 -15.03 3.17
N TYR A 46 15.82 -13.98 4.01
CA TYR A 46 15.00 -13.91 5.23
C TYR A 46 13.49 -13.93 4.96
N HIS A 47 13.06 -13.48 3.78
CA HIS A 47 11.66 -13.61 3.38
C HIS A 47 11.33 -15.03 2.89
N LEU A 48 12.32 -15.77 2.39
CA LEU A 48 12.12 -17.08 1.74
C LEU A 48 12.25 -18.26 2.70
N GLU A 49 12.99 -18.08 3.81
CA GLU A 49 13.43 -19.16 4.69
C GLU A 49 12.28 -19.96 5.33
N ASN A 50 11.17 -19.31 5.69
CA ASN A 50 10.08 -19.95 6.46
C ASN A 50 8.85 -20.32 5.63
N GLY A 51 8.93 -20.19 4.30
CA GLY A 51 7.90 -20.65 3.37
C GLY A 51 6.57 -19.88 3.41
N GLY A 52 6.52 -18.71 4.04
CA GLY A 52 5.34 -17.85 4.00
C GLY A 52 5.16 -17.20 2.62
N ASP A 53 3.91 -17.02 2.20
CA ASP A 53 3.59 -16.39 0.91
C ASP A 53 4.00 -14.92 0.87
N ILE A 54 4.47 -14.46 -0.30
CA ILE A 54 5.10 -13.14 -0.45
C ILE A 54 4.38 -12.29 -1.48
N VAL A 55 4.20 -11.01 -1.13
CA VAL A 55 4.01 -9.93 -2.10
C VAL A 55 5.34 -9.21 -2.25
N TRP A 56 5.96 -9.30 -3.43
CA TRP A 56 7.20 -8.59 -3.67
C TRP A 56 6.89 -7.16 -4.14
N GLN A 57 7.25 -6.18 -3.30
CA GLN A 57 7.05 -4.78 -3.62
C GLN A 57 8.28 -4.18 -4.29
N ILE A 58 8.04 -3.42 -5.37
CA ILE A 58 9.06 -2.71 -6.13
C ILE A 58 8.80 -1.21 -6.00
N GLY A 59 9.75 -0.50 -5.40
CA GLY A 59 9.75 0.97 -5.32
C GLY A 59 10.53 1.62 -6.47
N THR A 60 10.64 2.95 -6.42
CA THR A 60 11.31 3.78 -7.42
C THR A 60 12.81 3.54 -7.55
N GLY A 61 13.46 3.02 -6.50
CA GLY A 61 14.86 2.60 -6.54
C GLY A 61 15.09 1.23 -7.18
N TYR A 62 14.02 0.49 -7.51
CA TYR A 62 14.06 -0.87 -8.08
C TYR A 62 14.99 -1.84 -7.34
N PHE A 63 15.11 -1.70 -6.02
CA PHE A 63 16.01 -2.55 -5.24
C PHE A 63 15.63 -4.02 -5.39
N GLY A 64 16.64 -4.84 -5.65
CA GLY A 64 16.47 -6.25 -6.01
C GLY A 64 16.25 -6.52 -7.50
N CYS A 65 15.93 -5.53 -8.34
CA CYS A 65 15.77 -5.69 -9.79
C CYS A 65 16.16 -4.43 -10.57
N ARG A 66 17.36 -3.92 -10.28
CA ARG A 66 17.90 -2.72 -10.91
C ARG A 66 19.22 -3.00 -11.62
N ASN A 67 19.48 -2.20 -12.65
CA ASN A 67 20.80 -2.04 -13.25
C ASN A 67 21.69 -1.18 -12.35
N LYS A 68 22.99 -1.16 -12.66
CA LYS A 68 23.98 -0.35 -11.93
C LYS A 68 23.67 1.16 -11.97
N ASP A 69 23.05 1.63 -13.05
CA ASP A 69 22.61 3.02 -13.23
C ASP A 69 21.31 3.37 -12.48
N GLY A 70 20.65 2.41 -11.82
CA GLY A 70 19.37 2.63 -11.14
C GLY A 70 18.12 2.40 -11.98
N SER A 71 18.24 2.12 -13.27
CA SER A 71 17.11 1.73 -14.11
C SER A 71 16.63 0.31 -13.79
N PHE A 72 15.41 -0.02 -14.22
CA PHE A 72 14.81 -1.34 -14.02
C PHE A 72 15.55 -2.42 -14.82
N ASN A 73 15.79 -3.58 -14.20
CA ASN A 73 16.42 -4.74 -14.83
C ASN A 73 15.41 -5.90 -14.96
N GLU A 74 15.08 -6.25 -16.20
CA GLU A 74 14.09 -7.29 -16.53
C GLU A 74 14.54 -8.69 -16.11
N LEU A 75 15.79 -9.06 -16.35
CA LEU A 75 16.30 -10.40 -16.05
C LEU A 75 16.27 -10.67 -14.54
N ALA A 76 16.75 -9.71 -13.74
CA ALA A 76 16.72 -9.79 -12.28
C ALA A 76 15.28 -9.77 -11.75
N PHE A 77 14.37 -9.06 -12.42
CA PHE A 77 12.95 -9.12 -12.10
C PHE A 77 12.36 -10.49 -12.39
N THR A 78 12.58 -11.06 -13.57
CA THR A 78 12.07 -12.39 -13.95
C THR A 78 12.55 -13.45 -12.96
N GLU A 79 13.86 -13.50 -12.66
CA GLU A 79 14.44 -14.47 -11.73
C GLU A 79 13.74 -14.47 -10.36
N LYS A 80 13.57 -13.28 -9.76
CA LYS A 80 12.98 -13.15 -8.43
C LYS A 80 11.47 -13.28 -8.43
N SER A 81 10.80 -12.70 -9.43
CA SER A 81 9.34 -12.73 -9.53
C SER A 81 8.83 -14.13 -9.80
N CYS A 82 9.56 -14.99 -10.51
CA CYS A 82 9.16 -16.39 -10.76
C CYS A 82 9.32 -17.29 -9.54
N HIS A 83 10.05 -16.88 -8.50
CA HIS A 83 10.22 -17.69 -7.29
C HIS A 83 8.86 -18.17 -6.72
N PRO A 84 8.67 -19.46 -6.36
CA PRO A 84 7.36 -20.01 -6.00
C PRO A 84 6.68 -19.35 -4.79
N ALA A 85 7.46 -18.84 -3.85
CA ALA A 85 6.95 -18.11 -2.68
C ALA A 85 6.37 -16.72 -3.03
N VAL A 86 6.80 -16.11 -4.14
CA VAL A 86 6.25 -14.85 -4.62
C VAL A 86 4.91 -15.13 -5.28
N LYS A 87 3.84 -14.60 -4.70
CA LYS A 87 2.46 -14.82 -5.17
C LYS A 87 1.90 -13.62 -5.93
N MET A 88 2.36 -12.42 -5.59
CA MET A 88 1.91 -11.17 -6.21
C MET A 88 3.06 -10.17 -6.27
N ILE A 89 2.99 -9.23 -7.20
CA ILE A 89 3.93 -8.11 -7.34
C ILE A 89 3.19 -6.80 -7.08
N GLU A 90 3.78 -5.90 -6.31
CA GLU A 90 3.20 -4.59 -6.03
C GLU A 90 4.16 -3.47 -6.45
N ILE A 91 3.73 -2.64 -7.40
CA ILE A 91 4.46 -1.44 -7.81
C ILE A 91 4.08 -0.31 -6.85
N LYS A 92 5.04 0.20 -6.08
CA LYS A 92 4.77 1.25 -5.09
C LYS A 92 4.99 2.63 -5.71
N LEU A 93 3.88 3.29 -6.06
CA LEU A 93 3.87 4.67 -6.53
C LEU A 93 4.16 5.65 -5.39
N SER A 94 3.52 5.45 -4.23
CA SER A 94 3.69 6.31 -3.05
C SER A 94 3.32 5.58 -1.76
N GLN A 95 3.57 6.23 -0.61
CA GLN A 95 3.15 5.72 0.71
C GLN A 95 2.58 6.85 1.56
N GLY A 96 1.70 6.52 2.49
CA GLY A 96 0.98 7.51 3.30
C GLY A 96 1.87 8.48 4.08
N ALA A 97 2.95 7.97 4.68
CA ALA A 97 3.82 8.78 5.54
C ALA A 97 4.71 9.79 4.79
N LYS A 98 4.86 9.65 3.46
CA LYS A 98 5.67 10.54 2.63
C LYS A 98 5.31 10.37 1.15
N PRO A 99 4.12 10.82 0.72
CA PRO A 99 3.58 10.48 -0.59
C PRO A 99 4.40 11.04 -1.77
N GLY A 100 5.10 12.17 -1.58
CA GLY A 100 5.96 12.79 -2.59
C GLY A 100 7.43 12.34 -2.60
N HIS A 101 7.81 11.34 -1.78
CA HIS A 101 9.20 10.90 -1.65
C HIS A 101 9.38 9.39 -1.79
N GLY A 102 10.48 8.99 -2.44
CA GLY A 102 10.95 7.62 -2.48
C GLY A 102 11.40 7.09 -1.11
N GLY A 103 11.69 5.78 -1.01
CA GLY A 103 12.22 5.15 0.20
C GLY A 103 13.48 5.84 0.74
N ILE A 104 13.58 5.96 2.06
CA ILE A 104 14.76 6.53 2.76
C ILE A 104 15.29 5.45 3.72
N LEU A 105 16.57 5.12 3.60
CA LEU A 105 17.30 4.33 4.59
C LEU A 105 18.58 5.08 4.99
N PRO A 106 18.72 5.47 6.26
CA PRO A 106 19.96 6.10 6.74
C PRO A 106 21.18 5.20 6.53
N GLY A 107 22.32 5.79 6.18
CA GLY A 107 23.55 5.08 5.80
C GLY A 107 24.12 4.22 6.92
N HIS A 108 23.96 4.65 8.17
CA HIS A 108 24.33 3.85 9.35
C HIS A 108 23.45 2.59 9.55
N LYS A 109 22.37 2.44 8.79
CA LYS A 109 21.58 1.19 8.66
C LYS A 109 21.86 0.46 7.36
N ASN A 110 22.61 1.04 6.43
CA ASN A 110 22.94 0.44 5.14
C ASN A 110 24.21 -0.43 5.27
N SER A 111 24.06 -1.61 5.89
CA SER A 111 25.14 -2.58 6.04
C SER A 111 25.65 -3.11 4.69
N PRO A 112 26.83 -3.74 4.63
CA PRO A 112 27.33 -4.37 3.41
C PRO A 112 26.33 -5.35 2.78
N GLU A 113 25.63 -6.14 3.59
CA GLU A 113 24.57 -7.05 3.15
C GLU A 113 23.39 -6.31 2.52
N ILE A 114 22.91 -5.22 3.14
CA ILE A 114 21.80 -4.42 2.61
C ILE A 114 22.22 -3.75 1.31
N ALA A 115 23.45 -3.23 1.26
CA ALA A 115 24.01 -2.58 0.10
C ALA A 115 24.10 -3.53 -1.10
N GLU A 116 24.55 -4.77 -0.87
CA GLU A 116 24.58 -5.84 -1.87
C GLU A 116 23.18 -6.19 -2.39
N ILE A 117 22.22 -6.46 -1.49
CA ILE A 117 20.82 -6.78 -1.85
C ILE A 117 20.19 -5.67 -2.69
N ARG A 118 20.50 -4.41 -2.36
CA ARG A 118 19.96 -3.22 -3.02
C ARG A 118 20.80 -2.74 -4.20
N GLY A 119 21.96 -3.31 -4.46
CA GLY A 119 22.90 -2.82 -5.48
C GLY A 119 23.34 -1.36 -5.28
N VAL A 120 23.54 -0.93 -4.03
CA VAL A 120 24.01 0.43 -3.65
C VAL A 120 25.34 0.34 -2.90
N THR A 121 25.96 1.48 -2.60
CA THR A 121 27.18 1.56 -1.79
C THR A 121 26.86 1.37 -0.30
N ALA A 122 27.66 0.61 0.43
CA ALA A 122 27.48 0.42 1.87
C ALA A 122 27.82 1.71 2.65
N GLY A 123 27.11 1.95 3.75
CA GLY A 123 27.33 3.11 4.64
C GLY A 123 26.76 4.45 4.13
N GLU A 124 26.35 4.54 2.86
CA GLU A 124 25.74 5.74 2.29
C GLU A 124 24.23 5.79 2.54
N ASP A 125 23.69 7.00 2.68
CA ASP A 125 22.24 7.22 2.74
C ASP A 125 21.59 6.74 1.43
N VAL A 126 20.56 5.91 1.56
CA VAL A 126 19.80 5.42 0.42
C VAL A 126 18.55 6.26 0.29
N ILE A 127 18.56 7.21 -0.65
CA ILE A 127 17.42 8.08 -0.98
C ILE A 127 16.92 7.68 -2.36
N SER A 128 15.75 7.06 -2.41
CA SER A 128 15.16 6.63 -3.69
C SER A 128 14.57 7.83 -4.42
N PRO A 129 14.56 7.84 -5.77
CA PRO A 129 13.91 8.88 -6.56
C PRO A 129 12.43 9.04 -6.18
N PRO A 130 11.82 10.22 -6.37
CA PRO A 130 10.40 10.43 -6.07
C PRO A 130 9.47 9.76 -7.09
N THR A 131 9.96 9.42 -8.28
CA THR A 131 9.18 8.83 -9.37
C THR A 131 9.86 7.58 -9.94
N HIS A 132 9.06 6.72 -10.56
CA HIS A 132 9.57 5.59 -11.32
C HIS A 132 10.19 6.07 -12.64
N SER A 133 11.39 5.60 -12.97
CA SER A 133 12.02 5.91 -14.27
C SER A 133 11.48 5.07 -15.44
N ALA A 134 10.68 4.03 -15.17
CA ALA A 134 10.17 3.11 -16.19
C ALA A 134 8.92 3.64 -16.91
N PHE A 135 8.26 4.66 -16.36
CA PHE A 135 7.07 5.26 -16.93
C PHE A 135 6.91 6.71 -16.41
N SER A 136 6.34 7.57 -17.24
CA SER A 136 6.04 8.97 -16.91
C SER A 136 4.55 9.31 -17.06
N THR A 137 3.76 8.39 -17.62
CA THR A 137 2.33 8.59 -17.89
C THR A 137 1.48 7.43 -17.37
N PRO A 138 0.18 7.64 -17.09
CA PRO A 138 -0.72 6.55 -16.72
C PRO A 138 -0.76 5.40 -17.75
N VAL A 139 -0.76 5.71 -19.06
CA VAL A 139 -0.72 4.69 -20.12
C VAL A 139 0.59 3.89 -20.07
N GLU A 140 1.74 4.55 -19.92
CA GLU A 140 3.03 3.84 -19.78
C GLU A 140 3.09 2.98 -18.53
N MET A 141 2.51 3.44 -17.41
CA MET A 141 2.42 2.65 -16.18
C MET A 141 1.61 1.36 -16.40
N LEU A 142 0.49 1.43 -17.13
CA LEU A 142 -0.30 0.24 -17.46
C LEU A 142 0.45 -0.71 -18.40
N ASN A 143 1.16 -0.20 -19.39
CA ASN A 143 2.04 -1.02 -20.24
C ASN A 143 3.16 -1.68 -19.42
N PHE A 144 3.69 -0.99 -18.42
CA PHE A 144 4.67 -1.56 -17.50
C PHE A 144 4.06 -2.67 -16.64
N ILE A 145 2.83 -2.51 -16.14
CA ILE A 145 2.08 -3.57 -15.45
C ILE A 145 1.93 -4.81 -16.34
N GLU A 146 1.53 -4.65 -17.60
CA GLU A 146 1.39 -5.76 -18.55
C GLU A 146 2.72 -6.49 -18.78
N LYS A 147 3.82 -5.72 -18.93
CA LYS A 147 5.16 -6.26 -19.04
C LYS A 147 5.56 -7.08 -17.82
N LEU A 148 5.36 -6.56 -16.61
CA LEU A 148 5.66 -7.29 -15.37
C LEU A 148 4.83 -8.57 -15.25
N ARG A 149 3.56 -8.55 -15.70
CA ARG A 149 2.71 -9.74 -15.72
C ARG A 149 3.30 -10.82 -16.63
N GLY A 150 3.76 -10.45 -17.83
CA GLY A 150 4.44 -11.37 -18.74
C GLY A 150 5.74 -11.93 -18.16
N LEU A 151 6.59 -11.07 -17.60
CA LEU A 151 7.89 -11.46 -17.02
C LEU A 151 7.78 -12.33 -15.75
N SER A 152 6.63 -12.32 -15.07
CA SER A 152 6.38 -13.07 -13.83
C SER A 152 5.50 -14.30 -14.03
N GLU A 153 5.37 -14.80 -15.27
CA GLU A 153 4.55 -15.96 -15.63
C GLU A 153 3.07 -15.81 -15.25
N GLY A 154 2.53 -14.60 -15.39
CA GLY A 154 1.11 -14.32 -15.16
C GLY A 154 0.73 -14.07 -13.70
N LYS A 155 1.69 -13.81 -12.81
CA LYS A 155 1.37 -13.45 -11.42
C LYS A 155 0.59 -12.13 -11.34
N PRO A 156 -0.35 -11.98 -10.40
CA PRO A 156 -1.08 -10.74 -10.20
C PRO A 156 -0.14 -9.55 -9.92
N ILE A 157 -0.37 -8.45 -10.65
CA ILE A 157 0.40 -7.21 -10.53
C ILE A 157 -0.52 -6.11 -10.03
N GLY A 158 -0.19 -5.52 -8.90
CA GLY A 158 -0.93 -4.40 -8.33
C GLY A 158 -0.10 -3.14 -8.19
N ILE A 159 -0.77 -2.06 -7.80
CA ILE A 159 -0.14 -0.79 -7.45
C ILE A 159 -0.43 -0.42 -6.00
N LYS A 160 0.49 0.29 -5.36
CA LYS A 160 0.26 0.92 -4.05
C LYS A 160 0.37 2.43 -4.18
N LEU A 161 -0.63 3.15 -3.69
CA LEU A 161 -0.62 4.60 -3.63
C LEU A 161 -1.24 5.15 -2.35
N ALA A 162 -0.67 6.26 -1.88
CA ALA A 162 -1.38 7.24 -1.09
C ALA A 162 -1.99 8.26 -2.06
N LEU A 163 -3.30 8.47 -1.96
CA LEU A 163 -4.01 9.39 -2.85
C LEU A 163 -3.43 10.80 -2.69
N GLY A 164 -3.11 11.44 -3.81
CA GLY A 164 -2.70 12.84 -3.87
C GLY A 164 -3.85 13.68 -4.39
N ARG A 165 -3.71 14.20 -5.61
CA ARG A 165 -4.83 14.87 -6.30
C ARG A 165 -5.78 13.80 -6.84
N LYS A 166 -7.08 13.99 -6.62
CA LYS A 166 -8.13 13.10 -7.14
C LYS A 166 -8.02 12.88 -8.66
N SER A 167 -7.64 13.93 -9.41
CA SER A 167 -7.46 13.87 -10.87
C SER A 167 -6.33 12.93 -11.32
N GLU A 168 -5.30 12.70 -10.50
CA GLU A 168 -4.21 11.75 -10.81
C GLU A 168 -4.73 10.32 -10.90
N PHE A 169 -5.59 9.91 -9.96
CA PHE A 169 -6.16 8.56 -9.99
C PHE A 169 -7.22 8.41 -11.08
N LEU A 170 -8.03 9.44 -11.33
CA LEU A 170 -8.98 9.42 -12.45
C LEU A 170 -8.24 9.36 -13.80
N ALA A 171 -7.04 9.93 -13.92
CA ALA A 171 -6.20 9.80 -15.11
C ALA A 171 -5.78 8.34 -15.34
N VAL A 172 -5.45 7.59 -14.27
CA VAL A 172 -5.22 6.15 -14.34
C VAL A 172 -6.48 5.42 -14.78
N CYS A 173 -7.66 5.77 -14.25
CA CYS A 173 -8.92 5.15 -14.68
C CYS A 173 -9.23 5.39 -16.16
N LYS A 174 -9.01 6.61 -16.67
CA LYS A 174 -9.12 6.91 -18.10
C LYS A 174 -8.13 6.08 -18.93
N ALA A 175 -6.89 5.93 -18.48
CA ALA A 175 -5.89 5.09 -19.15
C ALA A 175 -6.29 3.61 -19.16
N MET A 176 -6.88 3.09 -18.07
CA MET A 176 -7.39 1.72 -18.00
C MET A 176 -8.51 1.50 -19.02
N ARG A 177 -9.42 2.47 -19.18
CA ARG A 177 -10.47 2.43 -20.21
C ARG A 177 -9.93 2.52 -21.62
N GLN A 178 -8.91 3.36 -21.85
CA GLN A 178 -8.30 3.55 -23.16
C GLN A 178 -7.51 2.33 -23.61
N THR A 179 -6.72 1.73 -22.72
CA THR A 179 -5.79 0.64 -23.05
C THR A 179 -6.43 -0.75 -22.89
N GLY A 180 -7.47 -0.87 -22.07
CA GLY A 180 -8.03 -2.16 -21.65
C GLY A 180 -7.20 -2.90 -20.60
N ILE A 181 -6.05 -2.35 -20.20
CA ILE A 181 -5.13 -2.94 -19.21
C ILE A 181 -5.50 -2.44 -17.82
N THR A 182 -5.57 -3.34 -16.84
CA THR A 182 -5.80 -3.00 -15.43
C THR A 182 -4.76 -3.67 -14.53
N PRO A 183 -4.41 -3.07 -13.37
CA PRO A 183 -3.77 -3.82 -12.30
C PRO A 183 -4.78 -4.84 -11.74
N ASP A 184 -4.28 -5.92 -11.16
CA ASP A 184 -5.09 -6.93 -10.49
C ASP A 184 -5.57 -6.45 -9.11
N PHE A 185 -4.80 -5.57 -8.46
CA PHE A 185 -5.16 -4.95 -7.19
C PHE A 185 -4.58 -3.55 -6.99
N ILE A 186 -5.19 -2.79 -6.09
CA ILE A 186 -4.76 -1.45 -5.68
C ILE A 186 -4.71 -1.40 -4.16
N THR A 187 -3.52 -1.18 -3.61
CA THR A 187 -3.34 -0.88 -2.18
C THR A 187 -3.48 0.62 -1.95
N VAL A 188 -4.54 1.02 -1.25
CA VAL A 188 -4.80 2.40 -0.82
C VAL A 188 -4.14 2.61 0.54
N ASP A 189 -3.10 3.43 0.59
CA ASP A 189 -2.35 3.74 1.81
C ASP A 189 -2.74 5.13 2.32
N GLY A 190 -3.43 5.18 3.46
CA GLY A 190 -3.81 6.45 4.07
C GLY A 190 -2.63 7.22 4.65
N GLY A 191 -2.75 8.54 4.75
CA GLY A 191 -1.76 9.43 5.36
C GLY A 191 -1.35 9.04 6.79
N GLU A 192 -2.16 8.22 7.47
CA GLU A 192 -1.88 7.66 8.80
C GLU A 192 -0.86 6.50 8.78
N GLY A 193 -0.29 6.20 7.61
CA GLY A 193 0.73 5.17 7.40
C GLY A 193 1.98 5.37 8.26
N GLY A 194 2.71 4.26 8.51
CA GLY A 194 3.99 4.31 9.21
C GLY A 194 5.18 4.50 8.26
N THR A 195 6.33 4.86 8.83
CA THR A 195 7.62 4.86 8.11
C THR A 195 8.77 4.55 9.08
N GLY A 196 9.83 3.94 8.55
CA GLY A 196 11.09 3.76 9.27
C GLY A 196 11.93 5.04 9.31
N ALA A 197 11.83 5.87 8.26
CA ALA A 197 12.48 7.17 8.14
C ALA A 197 11.70 8.06 7.15
N ALA A 198 11.44 9.30 7.53
CA ALA A 198 10.83 10.33 6.69
C ALA A 198 11.06 11.71 7.32
N PRO A 199 11.01 12.79 6.53
CA PRO A 199 10.90 14.14 7.09
C PRO A 199 9.66 14.28 7.98
N LEU A 200 9.78 15.03 9.08
CA LEU A 200 8.70 15.22 10.05
C LEU A 200 7.48 15.90 9.43
N GLU A 201 7.68 16.94 8.62
CA GLU A 201 6.60 17.65 7.94
C GLU A 201 5.75 16.73 7.07
N TYR A 202 6.40 15.78 6.38
CA TYR A 202 5.70 14.80 5.58
C TYR A 202 4.90 13.84 6.45
N SER A 203 5.52 13.31 7.51
CA SER A 203 4.89 12.30 8.37
C SER A 203 3.70 12.84 9.17
N ASN A 204 3.70 14.14 9.48
CA ASN A 204 2.71 14.77 10.34
C ASN A 204 1.60 15.48 9.56
N SER A 205 1.90 16.00 8.37
CA SER A 205 1.03 16.98 7.70
C SER A 205 0.65 16.61 6.27
N ILE A 206 1.36 15.67 5.63
CA ILE A 206 1.17 15.37 4.20
C ILE A 206 0.64 13.95 4.02
N GLY A 207 -0.58 13.84 3.47
CA GLY A 207 -1.19 12.58 3.09
C GLY A 207 -2.71 12.65 3.13
N PHE A 208 -3.36 11.97 2.20
CA PHE A 208 -4.81 11.94 2.15
C PHE A 208 -5.35 10.90 3.16
N PRO A 209 -6.34 11.24 3.99
CA PRO A 209 -6.89 10.31 4.98
C PRO A 209 -7.44 9.02 4.36
N LEU A 210 -7.23 7.88 5.02
CA LEU A 210 -7.54 6.57 4.44
C LEU A 210 -9.01 6.43 4.00
N ARG A 211 -9.96 6.88 4.83
CA ARG A 211 -11.39 6.59 4.58
C ARG A 211 -11.90 7.32 3.35
N GLU A 212 -11.52 8.60 3.25
CA GLU A 212 -11.84 9.49 2.15
C GLU A 212 -11.15 9.01 0.86
N ALA A 213 -9.89 8.57 0.96
CA ALA A 213 -9.17 7.99 -0.18
C ALA A 213 -9.79 6.67 -0.67
N LEU A 214 -10.16 5.79 0.27
CA LEU A 214 -10.73 4.48 -0.03
C LEU A 214 -12.10 4.61 -0.70
N ALA A 215 -12.99 5.42 -0.13
CA ALA A 215 -14.30 5.68 -0.72
C ALA A 215 -14.17 6.29 -2.13
N PHE A 216 -13.28 7.26 -2.29
CA PHE A 216 -13.03 7.89 -3.59
C PHE A 216 -12.49 6.92 -4.64
N ILE A 217 -11.54 6.06 -4.29
CA ILE A 217 -10.97 5.08 -5.22
C ILE A 217 -12.01 4.02 -5.61
N ASP A 218 -12.78 3.52 -4.65
CA ASP A 218 -13.89 2.61 -4.90
C ASP A 218 -14.93 3.23 -5.83
N ASP A 219 -15.38 4.46 -5.54
CA ASP A 219 -16.31 5.22 -6.38
C ASP A 219 -15.75 5.46 -7.79
N ALA A 220 -14.48 5.85 -7.92
CA ALA A 220 -13.85 6.05 -9.22
C ALA A 220 -13.85 4.76 -10.05
N LEU A 221 -13.53 3.62 -9.43
CA LEU A 221 -13.58 2.33 -10.13
C LEU A 221 -15.00 1.92 -10.50
N VAL A 222 -16.01 2.19 -9.67
CA VAL A 222 -17.41 1.94 -9.99
C VAL A 222 -17.87 2.87 -11.14
N GLY A 223 -17.59 4.17 -11.03
CA GLY A 223 -17.95 5.18 -12.01
C GLY A 223 -17.33 4.95 -13.38
N PHE A 224 -16.14 4.36 -13.47
CA PHE A 224 -15.53 3.95 -14.74
C PHE A 224 -15.88 2.52 -15.19
N ASP A 225 -16.71 1.80 -14.43
CA ASP A 225 -17.03 0.39 -14.70
C ASP A 225 -15.79 -0.52 -14.77
N LEU A 226 -14.91 -0.36 -13.76
CA LEU A 226 -13.66 -1.11 -13.59
C LEU A 226 -13.62 -1.93 -12.29
N ARG A 227 -14.55 -1.68 -11.35
CA ARG A 227 -14.50 -2.22 -9.99
C ARG A 227 -14.43 -3.75 -9.92
N ASP A 228 -15.08 -4.46 -10.84
CA ASP A 228 -15.12 -5.94 -10.82
C ASP A 228 -13.80 -6.59 -11.24
N LYS A 229 -12.92 -5.83 -11.92
CA LYS A 229 -11.63 -6.30 -12.41
C LYS A 229 -10.50 -6.14 -11.40
N ILE A 230 -10.70 -5.32 -10.35
CA ILE A 230 -9.62 -4.83 -9.50
C ILE A 230 -9.98 -5.04 -8.03
N LYS A 231 -9.08 -5.67 -7.28
CA LYS A 231 -9.20 -5.80 -5.82
C LYS A 231 -8.64 -4.58 -5.10
N ILE A 232 -9.34 -4.08 -4.08
CA ILE A 232 -8.89 -2.93 -3.29
C ILE A 232 -8.35 -3.42 -1.94
N ILE A 233 -7.14 -3.03 -1.61
CA ILE A 233 -6.48 -3.35 -0.33
C ILE A 233 -6.36 -2.08 0.50
N ALA A 234 -7.00 -2.03 1.67
CA ALA A 234 -6.84 -0.89 2.57
C ALA A 234 -5.58 -1.04 3.43
N SER A 235 -4.76 0.01 3.53
CA SER A 235 -3.59 0.12 4.40
C SER A 235 -3.60 1.48 5.11
N GLY A 236 -3.34 1.49 6.42
CA GLY A 236 -3.33 2.74 7.21
C GLY A 236 -3.85 2.52 8.62
N LYS A 237 -2.93 2.37 9.57
CA LYS A 237 -3.20 2.21 11.02
C LYS A 237 -4.33 1.20 11.37
N ILE A 238 -4.42 0.10 10.63
CA ILE A 238 -5.39 -0.99 10.86
C ILE A 238 -4.81 -1.95 11.91
N ILE A 239 -5.40 -1.98 13.10
CA ILE A 239 -4.92 -2.72 14.27
C ILE A 239 -6.07 -3.54 14.91
N THR A 240 -7.33 -3.14 14.69
CA THR A 240 -8.50 -3.81 15.29
C THR A 240 -9.44 -4.41 14.24
N ALA A 241 -10.20 -5.41 14.65
CA ALA A 241 -11.24 -6.05 13.83
C ALA A 241 -12.26 -5.02 13.29
N PHE A 242 -12.70 -4.08 14.12
CA PHE A 242 -13.66 -3.05 13.69
C PHE A 242 -13.08 -2.11 12.62
N GLN A 243 -11.76 -1.86 12.62
CA GLN A 243 -11.14 -1.11 11.53
C GLN A 243 -11.16 -1.89 10.21
N ILE A 244 -11.00 -3.22 10.25
CA ILE A 244 -11.18 -4.07 9.07
C ILE A 244 -12.61 -3.93 8.55
N VAL A 245 -13.62 -4.14 9.40
CA VAL A 245 -15.04 -4.02 9.03
C VAL A 245 -15.34 -2.66 8.40
N LYS A 246 -14.88 -1.56 9.01
CA LYS A 246 -15.08 -0.21 8.45
C LYS A 246 -14.49 -0.04 7.06
N ASN A 247 -13.29 -0.57 6.81
CA ASN A 247 -12.64 -0.46 5.52
C ASN A 247 -13.33 -1.34 4.48
N LEU A 248 -13.76 -2.55 4.84
CA LEU A 248 -14.55 -3.41 3.96
C LEU A 248 -15.87 -2.72 3.57
N SER A 249 -16.58 -2.13 4.54
CA SER A 249 -17.80 -1.35 4.29
C SER A 249 -17.58 -0.13 3.38
N LEU A 250 -16.36 0.40 3.26
CA LEU A 250 -16.03 1.53 2.37
C LEU A 250 -15.61 1.10 0.96
N GLY A 251 -15.44 -0.20 0.70
CA GLY A 251 -15.09 -0.73 -0.62
C GLY A 251 -13.80 -1.54 -0.67
N ALA A 252 -13.08 -1.72 0.44
CA ALA A 252 -11.91 -2.61 0.45
C ALA A 252 -12.34 -4.09 0.31
N ASP A 253 -11.58 -4.89 -0.43
CA ASP A 253 -11.72 -6.34 -0.47
C ASP A 253 -10.94 -7.02 0.67
N LEU A 254 -9.83 -6.44 1.11
CA LEU A 254 -9.02 -6.91 2.23
C LEU A 254 -8.18 -5.78 2.84
N CYS A 255 -7.49 -6.07 3.96
CA CYS A 255 -6.69 -5.11 4.70
C CYS A 255 -5.23 -5.54 4.88
N ASN A 256 -4.33 -4.57 4.87
CA ASN A 256 -2.92 -4.72 5.19
C ASN A 256 -2.58 -3.97 6.50
N SER A 257 -1.83 -4.62 7.39
CA SER A 257 -1.37 -4.01 8.64
C SER A 257 0.15 -4.08 8.77
N ALA A 258 0.81 -2.91 8.76
CA ALA A 258 2.20 -2.81 9.21
C ALA A 258 2.25 -2.64 10.73
N ARG A 259 1.60 -1.59 11.24
CA ARG A 259 1.69 -1.20 12.66
C ARG A 259 1.16 -2.29 13.61
N GLY A 260 0.04 -2.94 13.29
CA GLY A 260 -0.49 -4.03 14.11
C GLY A 260 0.49 -5.20 14.18
N MET A 261 1.06 -5.59 13.04
CA MET A 261 2.07 -6.66 12.96
C MET A 261 3.37 -6.29 13.68
N MET A 262 3.80 -5.03 13.61
CA MET A 262 4.96 -4.54 14.38
C MET A 262 4.69 -4.58 15.90
N LEU A 263 3.50 -4.22 16.36
CA LEU A 263 3.13 -4.34 17.77
C LEU A 263 3.12 -5.81 18.21
N ALA A 264 2.63 -6.71 17.36
CA ALA A 264 2.67 -8.15 17.61
C ALA A 264 4.12 -8.68 17.74
N LEU A 265 5.05 -8.21 16.91
CA LEU A 265 6.50 -8.48 17.04
C LEU A 265 7.10 -7.96 18.36
N GLY A 266 6.52 -6.92 18.96
CA GLY A 266 7.05 -6.27 20.17
C GLY A 266 7.60 -4.87 19.95
N CYS A 267 7.17 -4.17 18.91
CA CYS A 267 7.36 -2.72 18.82
C CYS A 267 6.70 -2.04 20.01
N VAL A 268 7.45 -1.18 20.71
CA VAL A 268 6.98 -0.39 21.86
C VAL A 268 6.70 1.07 21.49
N GLN A 269 6.68 1.38 20.19
CA GLN A 269 6.51 2.74 19.66
C GLN A 269 7.53 3.74 20.23
N SER A 270 8.81 3.36 20.30
CA SER A 270 9.89 4.26 20.71
C SER A 270 10.14 5.43 19.75
N LEU A 271 9.58 5.35 18.52
CA LEU A 271 9.76 6.33 17.43
C LEU A 271 11.24 6.58 17.06
N SER A 272 12.13 5.64 17.38
CA SER A 272 13.58 5.70 17.12
C SER A 272 14.01 4.83 15.93
N CYS A 273 13.07 4.44 15.06
CA CYS A 273 13.27 3.48 13.97
C CYS A 273 14.40 3.84 13.00
N ASN A 274 14.60 5.13 12.77
CA ASN A 274 15.61 5.71 11.89
C ASN A 274 17.01 5.75 12.51
N THR A 275 17.13 5.67 13.84
CA THR A 275 18.40 5.86 14.57
C THR A 275 19.23 4.60 14.72
N ASN A 276 18.71 3.46 14.26
CA ASN A 276 19.29 2.13 14.45
C ASN A 276 19.33 1.62 15.92
N THR A 277 18.81 2.38 16.88
CA THR A 277 18.82 2.01 18.32
C THR A 277 17.46 1.47 18.81
N CYS A 278 16.72 0.76 17.95
CA CYS A 278 15.42 0.19 18.31
C CYS A 278 15.55 -0.74 19.53
N PRO A 279 14.88 -0.45 20.67
CA PRO A 279 15.14 -1.14 21.94
C PRO A 279 14.64 -2.59 21.95
N THR A 280 13.78 -2.97 21.01
CA THR A 280 13.20 -4.31 20.93
C THR A 280 13.67 -5.11 19.72
N GLY A 281 14.72 -4.65 19.04
CA GLY A 281 15.32 -5.40 17.93
C GLY A 281 14.50 -5.41 16.64
N VAL A 282 13.38 -4.68 16.57
CA VAL A 282 12.48 -4.66 15.40
C VAL A 282 13.07 -3.85 14.24
N ALA A 283 13.48 -2.60 14.48
CA ALA A 283 13.87 -1.65 13.45
C ALA A 283 15.35 -1.25 13.55
N THR A 284 16.23 -2.23 13.54
CA THR A 284 17.69 -2.06 13.73
C THR A 284 18.48 -3.08 12.91
N GLN A 285 19.71 -2.73 12.56
CA GLN A 285 20.73 -3.60 11.97
C GLN A 285 21.84 -3.94 12.96
N ASP A 286 21.77 -3.46 14.22
CA ASP A 286 22.73 -3.81 15.27
C ASP A 286 22.46 -5.25 15.78
N PRO A 287 23.43 -6.18 15.62
CA PRO A 287 23.32 -7.55 16.12
C PRO A 287 23.07 -7.66 17.62
N LYS A 288 23.56 -6.71 18.43
CA LYS A 288 23.31 -6.73 19.88
C LYS A 288 21.84 -6.49 20.19
N LEU A 289 21.14 -5.72 19.36
CA LEU A 289 19.74 -5.37 19.54
C LEU A 289 18.81 -6.41 18.88
N TYR A 290 19.02 -6.74 17.61
CA TYR A 290 18.09 -7.64 16.92
C TYR A 290 18.14 -9.08 17.44
N LYS A 291 19.25 -9.52 18.06
CA LYS A 291 19.31 -10.82 18.74
C LYS A 291 18.33 -10.94 19.91
N GLY A 292 17.90 -9.82 20.50
CA GLY A 292 16.84 -9.80 21.50
C GLY A 292 15.43 -10.08 20.94
N LEU A 293 15.26 -10.03 19.61
CA LEU A 293 14.02 -10.42 18.94
C LEU A 293 14.07 -11.92 18.62
N ASP A 294 13.49 -12.71 19.52
CA ASP A 294 13.32 -14.16 19.36
C ASP A 294 12.32 -14.51 18.25
N VAL A 295 12.81 -15.12 17.17
CA VAL A 295 12.02 -15.40 15.96
C VAL A 295 10.88 -16.38 16.23
N GLU A 296 11.10 -17.43 17.03
CA GLU A 296 10.09 -18.45 17.36
C GLU A 296 8.96 -17.86 18.20
N ASN A 297 9.30 -17.09 19.22
CA ASN A 297 8.32 -16.41 20.06
C ASN A 297 7.54 -15.36 19.26
N LYS A 298 8.23 -14.54 18.45
CA LYS A 298 7.59 -13.43 17.72
C LYS A 298 6.71 -13.91 16.59
N SER A 299 7.10 -14.97 15.87
CA SER A 299 6.28 -15.54 14.79
C SER A 299 4.95 -16.07 15.31
N ASN A 300 4.94 -16.79 16.44
CA ASN A 300 3.72 -17.24 17.11
C ASN A 300 2.82 -16.07 17.52
N ARG A 301 3.39 -14.98 18.04
CA ARG A 301 2.63 -13.77 18.38
C ARG A 301 2.01 -13.09 17.16
N VAL A 302 2.73 -13.04 16.04
CA VAL A 302 2.24 -12.49 14.77
C VAL A 302 1.08 -13.33 14.24
N ALA A 303 1.23 -14.65 14.19
CA ALA A 303 0.16 -15.57 13.77
C ALA A 303 -1.07 -15.45 14.69
N MET A 304 -0.87 -15.37 16.01
CA MET A 304 -1.96 -15.21 16.98
C MET A 304 -2.66 -13.85 16.85
N PHE A 305 -1.92 -12.75 16.67
CA PHE A 305 -2.51 -11.43 16.44
C PHE A 305 -3.41 -11.42 15.20
N HIS A 306 -2.92 -12.01 14.10
CA HIS A 306 -3.71 -12.17 12.89
C HIS A 306 -4.98 -12.98 13.16
N HIS A 307 -4.82 -14.22 13.66
CA HIS A 307 -5.93 -15.13 13.90
C HIS A 307 -7.01 -14.52 14.81
N LYS A 308 -6.61 -13.92 15.94
CA LYS A 308 -7.55 -13.31 16.89
C LYS A 308 -8.24 -12.08 16.33
N THR A 309 -7.52 -11.27 15.55
CA THR A 309 -8.12 -10.10 14.86
C THR A 309 -9.14 -10.53 13.82
N VAL A 310 -8.82 -11.54 13.00
CA VAL A 310 -9.74 -12.08 12.00
C VAL A 310 -10.95 -12.74 12.67
N LYS A 311 -10.73 -13.53 13.74
CA LYS A 311 -11.83 -14.14 14.52
C LYS A 311 -12.77 -13.08 15.09
N ALA A 312 -12.24 -12.02 15.70
CA ALA A 312 -13.05 -10.91 16.20
C ALA A 312 -13.80 -10.17 15.08
N MET A 313 -13.25 -10.10 13.87
CA MET A 313 -13.95 -9.54 12.71
C MET A 313 -15.14 -10.43 12.32
N VAL A 314 -14.95 -11.75 12.27
CA VAL A 314 -16.03 -12.72 12.02
C VAL A 314 -17.12 -12.62 13.10
N ASP A 315 -16.75 -12.39 14.36
CA ASP A 315 -17.71 -12.18 15.45
C ASP A 315 -18.55 -10.92 15.23
N ILE A 316 -17.93 -9.80 14.82
CA ILE A 316 -18.65 -8.56 14.46
C ILE A 316 -19.58 -8.80 13.26
N LEU A 317 -19.08 -9.48 12.22
CA LEU A 317 -19.84 -9.79 11.01
C LEU A 317 -21.09 -10.62 11.35
N SER A 318 -20.91 -11.70 12.13
CA SER A 318 -22.01 -12.57 12.57
C SER A 318 -23.01 -11.84 13.46
N SER A 319 -22.54 -10.96 14.35
CA SER A 319 -23.39 -10.15 15.24
C SER A 319 -24.27 -9.16 14.49
N THR A 320 -23.91 -8.81 13.26
CA THR A 320 -24.70 -7.93 12.37
C THR A 320 -25.54 -8.71 11.35
N GLY A 321 -25.63 -10.04 11.48
CA GLY A 321 -26.45 -10.90 10.63
C GLY A 321 -25.84 -11.22 9.26
N HIS A 322 -24.55 -10.90 9.04
CA HIS A 322 -23.88 -11.14 7.77
C HIS A 322 -23.15 -12.49 7.76
N SER A 323 -23.36 -13.26 6.71
CA SER A 323 -22.67 -14.54 6.49
C SER A 323 -21.31 -14.40 5.79
N SER A 324 -21.05 -13.25 5.18
CA SER A 324 -19.85 -13.03 4.37
C SER A 324 -19.50 -11.55 4.25
N THR A 325 -18.21 -11.26 4.03
CA THR A 325 -17.68 -9.89 4.02
C THR A 325 -18.14 -9.09 2.80
N ASP A 326 -18.50 -9.73 1.69
CA ASP A 326 -19.03 -9.08 0.47
C ASP A 326 -20.40 -8.43 0.68
N LYS A 327 -21.10 -8.76 1.78
CA LYS A 327 -22.37 -8.11 2.13
C LYS A 327 -22.19 -6.79 2.86
N LEU A 328 -20.99 -6.53 3.40
CA LEU A 328 -20.68 -5.25 4.01
C LEU A 328 -20.69 -4.15 2.96
N ASN A 329 -21.29 -3.03 3.32
CA ASN A 329 -21.37 -1.82 2.51
C ASN A 329 -21.53 -0.60 3.44
N ARG A 330 -21.55 0.60 2.84
CA ARG A 330 -21.52 1.88 3.57
C ARG A 330 -22.74 2.10 4.49
N THR A 331 -23.86 1.42 4.27
CA THR A 331 -25.06 1.56 5.13
C THR A 331 -24.89 0.92 6.52
N HIS A 332 -23.90 0.05 6.70
CA HIS A 332 -23.72 -0.70 7.95
C HIS A 332 -22.92 0.04 9.03
N ILE A 333 -22.24 1.14 8.67
CA ILE A 333 -21.38 1.88 9.61
C ILE A 333 -21.96 3.24 9.89
N PHE A 334 -22.21 3.50 11.18
CA PHE A 334 -22.62 4.81 11.69
C PHE A 334 -21.41 5.54 12.28
N ARG A 335 -21.32 6.84 12.01
CA ARG A 335 -20.29 7.74 12.52
C ARG A 335 -20.92 9.01 13.06
N ARG A 336 -20.54 9.36 14.27
CA ARG A 336 -20.75 10.71 14.80
C ARG A 336 -19.88 11.69 14.00
N VAL A 337 -20.51 12.65 13.33
CA VAL A 337 -19.83 13.63 12.46
C VAL A 337 -19.63 14.98 13.16
N ASP A 338 -20.49 15.30 14.14
CA ASP A 338 -20.38 16.45 15.03
C ASP A 338 -20.98 16.09 16.42
N GLN A 339 -21.17 17.07 17.30
CA GLN A 339 -21.65 16.82 18.67
C GLN A 339 -23.06 16.20 18.72
N GLN A 340 -23.92 16.46 17.72
CA GLN A 340 -25.33 16.11 17.74
C GLN A 340 -25.73 15.15 16.60
N THR A 341 -24.91 15.06 15.55
CA THR A 341 -25.26 14.34 14.32
C THR A 341 -24.53 13.00 14.22
N VAL A 342 -25.29 11.95 13.95
CA VAL A 342 -24.79 10.63 13.55
C VAL A 342 -25.26 10.37 12.12
N MET A 343 -24.33 9.99 11.25
CA MET A 343 -24.59 9.66 9.85
C MET A 343 -24.06 8.27 9.52
N ARG A 344 -24.71 7.58 8.59
CA ARG A 344 -24.17 6.37 7.96
C ARG A 344 -23.06 6.72 6.98
N TYR A 345 -22.19 5.77 6.64
CA TYR A 345 -21.13 6.02 5.68
C TYR A 345 -21.66 6.32 4.27
N ASP A 346 -22.84 5.86 3.86
CA ASP A 346 -23.42 6.22 2.56
C ASP A 346 -23.91 7.66 2.52
N GLU A 347 -24.24 8.25 3.67
CA GLU A 347 -24.59 9.67 3.77
C GLU A 347 -23.32 10.54 3.80
N VAL A 348 -22.24 10.07 4.43
CA VAL A 348 -20.94 10.75 4.46
C VAL A 348 -20.18 10.62 3.14
N PHE A 349 -20.29 9.45 2.49
CA PHE A 349 -19.64 9.08 1.23
C PHE A 349 -20.70 8.52 0.26
N PRO A 350 -21.47 9.40 -0.41
CA PRO A 350 -22.52 9.00 -1.33
C PRO A 350 -22.03 8.02 -2.40
N LEU A 351 -22.81 6.96 -2.63
CA LEU A 351 -22.53 5.98 -3.68
C LEU A 351 -22.70 6.61 -5.05
N VAL A 352 -21.91 6.13 -6.02
CA VAL A 352 -22.00 6.54 -7.42
C VAL A 352 -22.60 5.44 -8.27
N GLU A 353 -23.29 5.84 -9.35
CA GLU A 353 -23.82 4.88 -10.31
C GLU A 353 -22.68 4.28 -11.16
N ARG A 354 -22.76 2.99 -11.43
CA ARG A 354 -21.79 2.28 -12.26
C ARG A 354 -21.74 2.88 -13.65
N GLY A 355 -20.53 3.18 -14.15
CA GLY A 355 -20.34 3.76 -15.48
C GLY A 355 -20.64 5.26 -15.58
N SER A 356 -21.09 5.92 -14.51
CA SER A 356 -21.43 7.36 -14.52
C SER A 356 -20.26 8.30 -14.84
N PHE A 357 -19.00 7.83 -14.82
CA PHE A 357 -17.83 8.65 -15.11
C PHE A 357 -17.33 8.45 -16.55
N ILE A 358 -17.94 7.54 -17.33
CA ILE A 358 -17.59 7.31 -18.74
C ILE A 358 -17.86 8.56 -19.56
N ASN A 359 -19.03 9.18 -19.36
CA ASN A 359 -19.34 10.51 -19.86
C ASN A 359 -19.18 11.50 -18.72
N GLN A 360 -18.36 12.53 -18.91
CA GLN A 360 -18.00 13.45 -17.81
C GLN A 360 -19.19 14.27 -17.30
N ASP A 361 -20.19 14.52 -18.14
CA ASP A 361 -21.37 15.32 -17.80
C ASP A 361 -22.39 14.54 -16.94
N ASP A 362 -22.37 13.21 -17.02
CA ASP A 362 -23.23 12.31 -16.24
C ASP A 362 -22.69 12.09 -14.82
N ALA A 363 -21.41 12.42 -14.58
CA ALA A 363 -20.79 12.23 -13.28
C ALA A 363 -21.36 13.20 -12.22
N PRO A 364 -21.45 12.78 -10.94
CA PRO A 364 -21.86 13.65 -9.86
C PRO A 364 -21.00 14.91 -9.82
N LYS A 365 -21.61 16.06 -9.50
CA LYS A 365 -20.98 17.39 -9.58
C LYS A 365 -19.65 17.49 -8.82
N CYS A 366 -19.49 16.76 -7.71
CA CYS A 366 -18.26 16.73 -6.92
C CYS A 366 -17.07 16.02 -7.61
N TYR A 367 -17.30 15.26 -8.69
CA TYR A 367 -16.27 14.58 -9.48
C TYR A 367 -15.94 15.27 -10.79
N GLN A 368 -16.86 16.06 -11.36
CA GLN A 368 -16.73 16.65 -12.70
C GLN A 368 -15.45 17.46 -12.89
N LEU A 369 -15.06 18.29 -11.92
CA LEU A 369 -13.83 19.08 -12.00
C LEU A 369 -12.59 18.16 -12.12
N HIS A 370 -12.50 17.16 -11.25
CA HIS A 370 -11.38 16.23 -11.25
C HIS A 370 -11.33 15.37 -12.52
N LEU A 371 -12.51 15.03 -13.08
CA LEU A 371 -12.61 14.36 -14.38
C LEU A 371 -12.11 15.24 -15.52
N LYS A 372 -12.41 16.54 -15.51
CA LYS A 372 -11.89 17.50 -16.51
C LYS A 372 -10.38 17.72 -16.40
N GLU A 373 -9.84 17.69 -15.19
CA GLU A 373 -8.38 17.77 -14.96
C GLU A 373 -7.64 16.50 -15.39
N ALA A 374 -8.27 15.33 -15.27
CA ALA A 374 -7.65 14.03 -15.50
C ALA A 374 -7.38 13.74 -16.99
N CYS A 375 -6.18 13.27 -17.32
CA CYS A 375 -5.81 12.91 -18.69
C CYS A 375 -4.94 11.65 -18.72
N ALA A 376 -5.30 10.67 -19.56
CA ALA A 376 -4.60 9.38 -19.62
C ALA A 376 -3.12 9.49 -20.02
N SER A 377 -2.71 10.56 -20.72
CA SER A 377 -1.34 10.78 -21.16
C SER A 377 -0.47 11.56 -20.16
N THR A 378 -0.98 11.95 -19.00
CA THR A 378 -0.20 12.70 -18.00
C THR A 378 -0.76 12.52 -16.59
N PHE A 379 0.12 12.34 -15.59
CA PHE A 379 -0.29 12.41 -14.19
C PHE A 379 -0.61 13.86 -13.74
N LYS A 380 -0.06 14.86 -14.43
CA LYS A 380 -0.36 16.27 -14.16
C LYS A 380 -1.76 16.63 -14.67
N PRO A 381 -2.47 17.57 -14.03
CA PRO A 381 -3.73 18.10 -14.54
C PRO A 381 -3.56 18.64 -15.96
N ALA A 382 -4.44 18.24 -16.88
CA ALA A 382 -4.44 18.75 -18.25
C ALA A 382 -4.89 20.22 -18.32
N ASN A 383 -5.82 20.59 -17.45
CA ASN A 383 -6.29 21.95 -17.26
C ASN A 383 -6.13 22.28 -15.78
N THR A 384 -5.36 23.33 -15.43
CA THR A 384 -5.32 23.80 -14.04
C THR A 384 -6.53 24.69 -13.82
N LEU A 385 -7.66 24.11 -13.46
CA LEU A 385 -8.97 24.78 -13.38
C LEU A 385 -9.20 25.51 -12.05
N ALA A 386 -8.13 26.03 -11.45
CA ALA A 386 -8.32 27.22 -10.64
C ALA A 386 -8.54 28.38 -11.61
N GLU A 387 -9.72 28.43 -12.25
CA GLU A 387 -10.31 29.73 -12.59
C GLU A 387 -10.63 30.41 -11.26
N VAL A 388 -9.58 30.85 -10.57
CA VAL A 388 -9.68 32.00 -9.69
C VAL A 388 -10.09 33.09 -10.67
N ASN A 389 -11.36 33.50 -10.65
CA ASN A 389 -11.78 34.73 -11.31
C ASN A 389 -10.68 35.75 -11.04
N LYS A 390 -10.19 36.49 -12.05
CA LYS A 390 -9.10 37.47 -11.88
C LYS A 390 -9.33 38.40 -10.67
N GLU A 391 -10.59 38.62 -10.30
CA GLU A 391 -11.05 39.36 -9.11
C GLU A 391 -10.64 38.76 -7.75
N THR A 392 -10.39 37.45 -7.68
CA THR A 392 -10.04 36.73 -6.44
C THR A 392 -8.52 36.58 -6.22
N GLN A 393 -7.69 37.08 -7.14
CA GLN A 393 -6.23 37.17 -6.92
C GLN A 393 -5.81 38.46 -6.20
N SER A 394 -6.73 39.40 -5.97
CA SER A 394 -6.43 40.72 -5.39
C SER A 394 -6.92 40.90 -3.95
N VAL A 395 -7.00 39.83 -3.15
CA VAL A 395 -7.35 39.90 -1.72
C VAL A 395 -6.16 39.56 -0.84
#